data_AF-A0A3C1SF57-F1
#
_entry.id   AF-A0A3C1SF57-F1
#
_cell.length_a   1.000
_cell.length_b   1.000
_cell.length_c   1.000
_cell.angle_alpha   90.00
_cell.angle_beta   90.00
_cell.angle_gamma   90.00
#
_symmetry.space_group_name_H-M   'P 1'
#
loop_
_entity.id
_entity.type
_entity.pdbx_description
1 polymer ?
#
loop_
_entity_poly.entity_id
_entity_poly.type
_entity_poly.pdbx_seq_one_letter_code
_entity_poly.pdbx_strand_id
1 'polypeptide(L)'
;MKIKTLKIMFLLLIAPYMFGCDSKQPEQPKPSPKQEKPVDLLKAKLGEIKTLRQTLIAKQHDFISKKEYFQIEIEKIKQELIEEQEQERIDNRLANIQECDAYLQELDRRLQILSRAPDKLYSLERSFNAKIVMISLMYETEINDLKNQITKIIKEYSPEAAELVIDKSKINLKSKDEILNGLKAEKEELSKKKVELLNKKQEEEKEKNSQIWEEVCNGVFFRINQLTEISAESARCLSQYDDETLKLDNLTTLSPEAAQHLAGWDGVHLYLNGLKELSPETAKYLAELKSKRVQKCTPGRFWGEDCSFYYNSKHLYLNGLIMLSRDNAKYLSQFKGTISLQNLTDLSEDTVVFLAKRDDNRTKLSNNIKQKIDEIRKRR
;
A
#
# COMPACT_ATOMS: atom_id res chain seq x y z
N MET A 1 63.52 -37.51 20.10
CA MET A 1 63.39 -37.52 21.58
C MET A 1 62.68 -38.83 21.98
N LYS A 2 63.06 -39.57 23.04
CA LYS A 2 63.00 -39.26 24.49
C LYS A 2 61.54 -39.01 24.94
N ILE A 3 60.90 -39.97 25.64
CA ILE A 3 60.84 -40.15 27.14
C ILE A 3 59.60 -39.41 27.72
N LYS A 4 58.73 -39.88 28.64
CA LYS A 4 58.43 -41.14 29.41
C LYS A 4 56.94 -40.97 29.91
N THR A 5 56.15 -41.85 30.54
CA THR A 5 56.07 -43.27 31.02
C THR A 5 54.56 -43.53 31.28
N LEU A 6 53.93 -44.71 31.25
CA LEU A 6 54.30 -46.13 31.42
C LEU A 6 54.69 -46.59 32.85
N LYS A 7 53.70 -47.11 33.60
CA LYS A 7 53.79 -48.15 34.66
C LYS A 7 52.39 -48.81 34.72
N ILE A 8 52.13 -50.12 34.61
CA ILE A 8 52.86 -51.41 34.82
C ILE A 8 52.90 -51.91 36.28
N MET A 9 52.18 -53.02 36.50
CA MET A 9 52.30 -54.02 37.59
C MET A 9 51.99 -53.54 39.04
N PHE A 10 51.75 -54.42 40.03
CA PHE A 10 52.19 -55.82 40.22
C PHE A 10 51.12 -56.71 40.89
N LEU A 11 51.36 -58.04 40.91
CA LEU A 11 50.60 -59.00 41.76
C LEU A 11 50.90 -58.75 43.24
N LEU A 12 50.05 -59.27 44.14
CA LEU A 12 50.52 -60.17 45.22
C LEU A 12 49.36 -60.92 45.90
N LEU A 13 49.56 -62.21 46.14
CA LEU A 13 48.73 -63.03 47.02
C LEU A 13 49.16 -62.79 48.47
N ILE A 14 48.27 -62.25 49.31
CA ILE A 14 48.33 -62.43 50.77
C ILE A 14 46.90 -62.65 51.29
N ALA A 15 46.61 -63.89 51.69
CA ALA A 15 45.71 -64.17 52.81
C ALA A 15 46.61 -64.53 54.01
N PRO A 16 46.23 -64.15 55.24
CA PRO A 16 45.51 -65.15 56.04
C PRO A 16 44.45 -64.58 57.01
N TYR A 17 43.48 -65.43 57.36
CA TYR A 17 42.91 -65.65 58.72
C TYR A 17 43.02 -64.50 59.77
N MET A 18 41.93 -63.97 60.38
CA MET A 18 41.02 -64.68 61.31
C MET A 18 39.82 -63.83 61.80
N PHE A 19 38.83 -64.55 62.41
CA PHE A 19 37.77 -64.12 63.34
C PHE A 19 36.65 -63.15 62.88
N GLY A 20 35.41 -63.58 63.12
CA GLY A 20 34.15 -62.83 62.93
C GLY A 20 32.94 -63.79 62.99
N CYS A 21 32.25 -63.85 64.13
CA CYS A 21 31.37 -64.97 64.51
C CYS A 21 30.04 -65.14 63.74
N ASP A 22 29.43 -66.31 63.95
CA ASP A 22 28.09 -66.76 63.53
C ASP A 22 26.99 -65.67 63.50
N SER A 23 26.07 -65.70 62.53
CA SER A 23 24.93 -66.63 62.61
C SER A 23 24.06 -66.61 61.34
N LYS A 24 23.30 -67.69 61.10
CA LYS A 24 22.29 -67.76 60.03
C LYS A 24 20.96 -67.16 60.50
N GLN A 25 20.42 -66.22 59.73
CA GLN A 25 19.00 -65.82 59.77
C GLN A 25 18.43 -65.75 58.33
N PRO A 26 17.09 -65.81 58.16
CA PRO A 26 16.48 -66.45 56.98
C PRO A 26 16.43 -65.58 55.72
N GLU A 27 16.20 -66.25 54.59
CA GLU A 27 15.91 -65.59 53.32
C GLU A 27 14.72 -64.62 53.45
N GLN A 28 14.92 -63.36 53.06
CA GLN A 28 13.80 -62.44 52.92
C GLN A 28 12.99 -62.79 51.67
N PRO A 29 11.64 -62.69 51.70
CA PRO A 29 10.83 -62.92 50.52
C PRO A 29 11.19 -61.92 49.43
N LYS A 30 11.28 -62.39 48.18
CA LYS A 30 11.52 -61.52 47.02
C LYS A 30 10.46 -60.40 47.01
N PRO A 31 10.86 -59.12 46.82
CA PRO A 31 9.89 -58.03 46.76
C PRO A 31 8.93 -58.27 45.61
N SER A 32 7.63 -58.21 45.90
CA SER A 32 6.59 -58.26 44.89
C SER A 32 6.69 -57.06 43.93
N PRO A 33 6.18 -57.18 42.69
CA PRO A 33 6.12 -56.04 41.78
C PRO A 33 5.36 -54.89 42.43
N LYS A 34 5.99 -53.72 42.54
CA LYS A 34 5.32 -52.52 43.04
C LYS A 34 4.19 -52.15 42.07
N GLN A 35 2.95 -52.48 42.44
CA GLN A 35 1.78 -51.97 41.73
C GLN A 35 1.81 -50.44 41.81
N GLU A 36 1.82 -49.78 40.64
CA GLU A 36 1.71 -48.32 40.58
C GLU A 36 0.38 -47.89 41.21
N LYS A 37 0.42 -46.83 42.02
CA LYS A 37 -0.80 -46.31 42.65
C LYS A 37 -1.72 -45.76 41.56
N PRO A 38 -3.04 -46.06 41.57
CA PRO A 38 -3.97 -45.59 40.54
C PRO A 38 -3.92 -44.06 40.31
N VAL A 39 -3.60 -43.31 41.37
CA VAL A 39 -3.40 -41.85 41.36
C VAL A 39 -2.27 -41.42 40.41
N ASP A 40 -1.15 -42.12 40.42
CA ASP A 40 0.04 -41.70 39.66
C ASP A 40 -0.11 -42.06 38.17
N LEU A 41 -0.80 -43.17 37.87
CA LEU A 41 -1.24 -43.54 36.53
C LEU A 41 -2.25 -42.53 35.95
N LEU A 42 -3.17 -41.99 36.76
CA LEU A 42 -4.11 -40.95 36.31
C LEU A 42 -3.42 -39.61 36.06
N LYS A 43 -2.42 -39.23 36.88
CA LYS A 43 -1.57 -38.05 36.65
C LYS A 43 -0.76 -38.16 35.36
N ALA A 44 -0.19 -39.34 35.06
CA ALA A 44 0.53 -39.57 33.81
C ALA A 44 -0.38 -39.36 32.58
N LYS A 45 -1.59 -39.95 32.61
CA LYS A 45 -2.61 -39.79 31.57
C LYS A 45 -3.16 -38.35 31.45
N LEU A 46 -3.21 -37.59 32.53
CA LEU A 46 -3.50 -36.14 32.48
C LEU A 46 -2.33 -35.35 31.84
N GLY A 47 -1.08 -35.75 32.11
CA GLY A 47 0.11 -35.23 31.44
C GLY A 47 0.06 -35.44 29.92
N GLU A 48 -0.39 -36.61 29.47
CA GLU A 48 -0.61 -36.89 28.04
C GLU A 48 -1.65 -35.94 27.42
N ILE A 49 -2.78 -35.67 28.07
CA ILE A 49 -3.77 -34.66 27.62
C ILE A 49 -3.13 -33.28 27.49
N LYS A 50 -2.33 -32.87 28.49
CA LYS A 50 -1.70 -31.54 28.51
C LYS A 50 -0.69 -31.37 27.38
N THR A 51 0.17 -32.37 27.18
CA THR A 51 1.12 -32.42 26.06
C THR A 51 0.38 -32.41 24.73
N LEU A 52 -0.65 -33.25 24.55
CA LEU A 52 -1.47 -33.30 23.33
C LEU A 52 -2.10 -31.93 23.02
N ARG A 53 -2.68 -31.23 24.00
CA ARG A 53 -3.19 -29.86 23.78
C ARG A 53 -2.08 -28.91 23.33
N GLN A 54 -0.91 -28.93 23.97
CA GLN A 54 0.21 -28.07 23.58
C GLN A 54 0.68 -28.36 22.14
N THR A 55 0.75 -29.63 21.74
CA THR A 55 1.06 -30.04 20.36
C THR A 55 0.00 -29.54 19.38
N LEU A 56 -1.29 -29.67 19.70
CA LEU A 56 -2.39 -29.22 18.82
C LEU A 56 -2.43 -27.70 18.66
N ILE A 57 -2.15 -26.92 19.72
CA ILE A 57 -1.99 -25.47 19.64
C ILE A 57 -0.79 -25.09 18.75
N ALA A 58 0.35 -25.78 18.91
CA ALA A 58 1.53 -25.54 18.07
C ALA A 58 1.25 -25.86 16.58
N LYS A 59 0.54 -26.97 16.30
CA LYS A 59 0.07 -27.32 14.94
C LYS A 59 -0.93 -26.31 14.39
N GLN A 60 -1.82 -25.76 15.22
CA GLN A 60 -2.76 -24.72 14.82
C GLN A 60 -2.03 -23.45 14.35
N HIS A 61 -1.01 -22.99 15.09
CA HIS A 61 -0.17 -21.86 14.67
C HIS A 61 0.62 -22.17 13.39
N ASP A 62 1.26 -23.34 13.29
CA ASP A 62 1.97 -23.80 12.08
C ASP A 62 1.08 -23.80 10.84
N PHE A 63 -0.17 -24.27 10.98
CA PHE A 63 -1.14 -24.31 9.87
C PHE A 63 -1.69 -22.93 9.52
N ILE A 64 -1.84 -22.00 10.48
CA ILE A 64 -2.21 -20.60 10.20
C ILE A 64 -1.10 -19.92 9.39
N SER A 65 0.16 -19.98 9.82
CA SER A 65 1.27 -19.34 9.09
C SER A 65 1.51 -19.96 7.71
N LYS A 66 1.26 -21.27 7.55
CA LYS A 66 1.25 -21.92 6.23
C LYS A 66 0.08 -21.45 5.35
N LYS A 67 -1.10 -21.24 5.93
CA LYS A 67 -2.25 -20.67 5.21
C LYS A 67 -1.93 -19.27 4.70
N GLU A 68 -1.43 -18.38 5.57
CA GLU A 68 -1.02 -17.02 5.22
C GLU A 68 0.02 -17.02 4.09
N TYR A 69 1.04 -17.87 4.19
CA TYR A 69 2.05 -18.02 3.13
C TYR A 69 1.47 -18.42 1.77
N PHE A 70 0.63 -19.46 1.71
CA PHE A 70 0.03 -19.91 0.45
C PHE A 70 -0.96 -18.89 -0.12
N GLN A 71 -1.69 -18.15 0.72
CA GLN A 71 -2.55 -17.05 0.25
C GLN A 71 -1.73 -15.93 -0.40
N ILE A 72 -0.62 -15.52 0.21
CA ILE A 72 0.28 -14.49 -0.36
C ILE A 72 0.88 -14.95 -1.70
N GLU A 73 1.33 -16.20 -1.79
CA GLU A 73 1.95 -16.71 -3.03
C GLU A 73 0.91 -16.91 -4.15
N ILE A 74 -0.34 -17.31 -3.84
CA ILE A 74 -1.43 -17.29 -4.83
C ILE A 74 -1.67 -15.88 -5.35
N GLU A 75 -1.84 -14.87 -4.49
CA GLU A 75 -2.11 -13.50 -4.93
C GLU A 75 -0.94 -12.94 -5.76
N LYS A 76 0.31 -13.29 -5.43
CA LYS A 76 1.47 -12.98 -6.28
C LYS A 76 1.39 -13.63 -7.66
N ILE A 77 1.11 -14.94 -7.74
CA ILE A 77 0.94 -15.63 -9.03
C ILE A 77 -0.23 -15.06 -9.83
N LYS A 78 -1.33 -14.65 -9.17
CA LYS A 78 -2.44 -13.92 -9.81
C LYS A 78 -1.98 -12.60 -10.44
N GLN A 79 -1.22 -11.77 -9.72
CA GLN A 79 -0.73 -10.49 -10.27
C GLN A 79 0.17 -10.73 -11.48
N GLU A 80 1.07 -11.71 -11.42
CA GLU A 80 1.91 -12.07 -12.56
C GLU A 80 1.12 -12.64 -13.76
N LEU A 81 -0.06 -13.24 -13.54
CA LEU A 81 -1.00 -13.66 -14.59
C LEU A 81 -1.76 -12.49 -15.27
N ILE A 82 -1.76 -11.28 -14.72
CA ILE A 82 -2.52 -10.13 -15.27
C ILE A 82 -1.91 -9.59 -16.57
N GLU A 83 -0.59 -9.75 -16.73
CA GLU A 83 0.23 -9.23 -17.84
C GLU A 83 0.80 -10.34 -18.74
N GLU A 84 0.72 -11.61 -18.31
CA GLU A 84 1.24 -12.78 -19.01
C GLU A 84 0.53 -13.03 -20.35
N GLN A 85 1.30 -13.38 -21.39
CA GLN A 85 0.80 -13.66 -22.74
C GLN A 85 1.22 -15.04 -23.26
N GLU A 86 2.20 -15.70 -22.63
CA GLU A 86 2.68 -17.01 -23.05
C GLU A 86 1.79 -18.12 -22.45
N GLN A 87 1.01 -18.80 -23.29
CA GLN A 87 0.00 -19.79 -22.86
C GLN A 87 0.62 -20.91 -21.98
N GLU A 88 1.84 -21.37 -22.27
CA GLU A 88 2.53 -22.36 -21.44
C GLU A 88 2.80 -21.85 -20.02
N ARG A 89 3.14 -20.56 -19.86
CA ARG A 89 3.30 -19.94 -18.54
C ARG A 89 1.97 -19.79 -17.84
N ILE A 90 0.92 -19.39 -18.56
CA ILE A 90 -0.45 -19.32 -18.01
C ILE A 90 -0.85 -20.69 -17.47
N ASP A 91 -0.66 -21.76 -18.24
CA ASP A 91 -1.01 -23.12 -17.85
C ASP A 91 -0.19 -23.63 -16.65
N ASN A 92 1.10 -23.33 -16.58
CA ASN A 92 1.94 -23.69 -15.43
C ASN A 92 1.56 -22.88 -14.17
N ARG A 93 1.31 -21.57 -14.31
CA ARG A 93 0.87 -20.69 -13.22
C ARG A 93 -0.49 -21.10 -12.66
N LEU A 94 -1.45 -21.47 -13.53
CA LEU A 94 -2.76 -21.99 -13.12
C LEU A 94 -2.63 -23.34 -12.40
N ALA A 95 -1.72 -24.24 -12.84
CA ALA A 95 -1.45 -25.48 -12.14
C ALA A 95 -0.88 -25.25 -10.73
N ASN A 96 0.03 -24.28 -10.56
CA ASN A 96 0.54 -23.88 -9.25
C ASN A 96 -0.58 -23.34 -8.35
N ILE A 97 -1.49 -22.50 -8.87
CA ILE A 97 -2.66 -22.03 -8.11
C ILE A 97 -3.56 -23.21 -7.70
N GLN A 98 -3.82 -24.17 -8.60
CA GLN A 98 -4.60 -25.38 -8.27
C GLN A 98 -3.97 -26.21 -7.14
N GLU A 99 -2.65 -26.34 -7.11
CA GLU A 99 -1.94 -27.03 -6.02
C GLU A 99 -2.01 -26.23 -4.71
N CYS A 100 -1.77 -24.92 -4.73
CA CYS A 100 -1.90 -24.07 -3.55
C CYS A 100 -3.35 -24.03 -3.00
N ASP A 101 -4.38 -23.97 -3.85
CA ASP A 101 -5.79 -24.09 -3.44
C ASP A 101 -6.06 -25.46 -2.77
N ALA A 102 -5.38 -26.53 -3.21
CA ALA A 102 -5.49 -27.85 -2.59
C ALA A 102 -4.84 -27.90 -1.20
N TYR A 103 -3.64 -27.30 -1.05
CA TYR A 103 -2.99 -27.10 0.24
C TYR A 103 -3.90 -26.30 1.19
N LEU A 104 -4.51 -25.22 0.71
CA LEU A 104 -5.41 -24.37 1.49
C LEU A 104 -6.70 -25.09 1.93
N GLN A 105 -7.34 -25.87 1.06
CA GLN A 105 -8.54 -26.63 1.42
C GLN A 105 -8.29 -27.66 2.54
N GLU A 106 -7.19 -28.41 2.49
CA GLU A 106 -6.84 -29.37 3.56
C GLU A 106 -6.36 -28.68 4.84
N LEU A 107 -5.64 -27.54 4.73
CA LEU A 107 -5.30 -26.69 5.87
C LEU A 107 -6.57 -26.17 6.58
N ASP A 108 -7.54 -25.63 5.85
CA ASP A 108 -8.79 -25.12 6.42
C ASP A 108 -9.65 -26.24 7.04
N ARG A 109 -9.71 -27.42 6.39
CA ARG A 109 -10.38 -28.60 6.97
C ARG A 109 -9.76 -29.01 8.30
N ARG A 110 -8.42 -29.00 8.43
CA ARG A 110 -7.73 -29.30 9.70
C ARG A 110 -7.86 -28.18 10.72
N LEU A 111 -7.75 -26.91 10.30
CA LEU A 111 -7.93 -25.75 11.18
C LEU A 111 -9.35 -25.68 11.75
N GLN A 112 -10.38 -26.09 11.01
CA GLN A 112 -11.74 -26.19 11.54
C GLN A 112 -11.84 -27.19 12.71
N ILE A 113 -11.12 -28.31 12.65
CA ILE A 113 -11.07 -29.30 13.75
C ILE A 113 -10.20 -28.78 14.90
N LEU A 114 -8.99 -28.30 14.59
CA LEU A 114 -8.02 -27.75 15.55
C LEU A 114 -8.56 -26.52 16.29
N SER A 115 -9.45 -25.72 15.71
CA SER A 115 -10.09 -24.58 16.39
C SER A 115 -10.99 -24.98 17.58
N ARG A 116 -11.36 -26.26 17.68
CA ARG A 116 -12.30 -26.78 18.71
C ARG A 116 -11.65 -27.79 19.66
N ALA A 117 -10.53 -28.40 19.28
CA ALA A 117 -9.88 -29.44 20.08
C ALA A 117 -9.21 -28.90 21.37
N PRO A 118 -8.44 -27.79 21.36
CA PRO A 118 -7.77 -27.28 22.56
C PRO A 118 -8.72 -26.88 23.69
N ASP A 119 -9.85 -26.25 23.38
CA ASP A 119 -10.84 -25.81 24.37
C ASP A 119 -11.59 -26.99 25.01
N LYS A 120 -11.91 -28.01 24.21
CA LYS A 120 -12.40 -29.30 24.74
C LYS A 120 -11.37 -29.92 25.67
N LEU A 121 -10.12 -30.07 25.24
CA LEU A 121 -9.04 -30.63 26.06
C LEU A 121 -8.76 -29.78 27.32
N TYR A 122 -8.95 -28.46 27.28
CA TYR A 122 -8.83 -27.57 28.44
C TYR A 122 -9.96 -27.74 29.45
N SER A 123 -11.22 -27.75 29.00
CA SER A 123 -12.37 -28.01 29.88
C SER A 123 -12.33 -29.41 30.49
N LEU A 124 -11.86 -30.40 29.73
CA LEU A 124 -11.61 -31.77 30.19
C LEU A 124 -10.44 -31.84 31.18
N GLU A 125 -9.27 -31.25 30.90
CA GLU A 125 -8.16 -31.16 31.86
C GLU A 125 -8.61 -30.53 33.18
N ARG A 126 -9.41 -29.46 33.13
CA ARG A 126 -9.94 -28.80 34.33
C ARG A 126 -10.89 -29.71 35.12
N SER A 127 -11.75 -30.47 34.44
CA SER A 127 -12.65 -31.44 35.08
C SER A 127 -11.89 -32.61 35.71
N PHE A 128 -10.92 -33.19 35.02
CA PHE A 128 -10.13 -34.30 35.54
C PHE A 128 -9.21 -33.87 36.69
N ASN A 129 -8.60 -32.68 36.65
CA ASN A 129 -7.84 -32.14 37.79
C ASN A 129 -8.70 -32.02 39.05
N ALA A 130 -9.92 -31.50 38.95
CA ALA A 130 -10.84 -31.39 40.09
C ALA A 130 -11.17 -32.77 40.70
N LYS A 131 -11.34 -33.80 39.87
CA LYS A 131 -11.57 -35.19 40.33
C LYS A 131 -10.31 -35.81 40.94
N ILE A 132 -9.11 -35.52 40.42
CA ILE A 132 -7.83 -36.00 40.98
C ILE A 132 -7.61 -35.51 42.41
N VAL A 133 -8.11 -34.33 42.79
CA VAL A 133 -8.04 -33.84 44.19
C VAL A 133 -8.87 -34.73 45.14
N MET A 134 -9.97 -35.31 44.66
CA MET A 134 -10.87 -36.17 45.45
C MET A 134 -10.53 -37.67 45.37
N ILE A 135 -9.44 -38.05 44.70
CA ILE A 135 -9.15 -39.44 44.31
C ILE A 135 -8.94 -40.42 45.48
N SER A 136 -8.64 -39.91 46.69
CA SER A 136 -8.58 -40.71 47.92
C SER A 136 -9.95 -41.06 48.51
N LEU A 137 -11.03 -40.53 47.94
CA LEU A 137 -12.44 -40.75 48.32
C LEU A 137 -13.23 -41.44 47.20
N MET A 138 -12.59 -41.82 46.09
CA MET A 138 -13.20 -42.46 44.93
C MET A 138 -13.07 -43.98 44.97
N TYR A 139 -14.03 -44.68 44.38
CA TYR A 139 -13.94 -46.12 44.15
C TYR A 139 -13.02 -46.45 42.97
N GLU A 140 -12.37 -47.61 43.03
CA GLU A 140 -11.41 -48.04 42.00
C GLU A 140 -12.04 -48.23 40.61
N THR A 141 -13.35 -48.51 40.55
CA THR A 141 -14.17 -48.51 39.33
C THR A 141 -14.23 -47.12 38.70
N GLU A 142 -14.53 -46.08 39.47
CA GLU A 142 -14.62 -44.69 39.00
C GLU A 142 -13.27 -44.18 38.48
N ILE A 143 -12.17 -44.55 39.16
CA ILE A 143 -10.81 -44.21 38.73
C ILE A 143 -10.49 -44.86 37.38
N ASN A 144 -10.90 -46.11 37.16
CA ASN A 144 -10.74 -46.79 35.87
C ASN A 144 -11.65 -46.18 34.78
N ASP A 145 -12.86 -45.72 35.11
CA ASP A 145 -13.72 -45.01 34.15
C ASP A 145 -13.13 -43.66 33.73
N LEU A 146 -12.54 -42.88 34.64
CA LEU A 146 -11.81 -41.67 34.26
C LEU A 146 -10.61 -41.99 33.35
N LYS A 147 -9.85 -43.04 33.64
CA LYS A 147 -8.73 -43.52 32.82
C LYS A 147 -9.21 -43.93 31.41
N ASN A 148 -10.35 -44.62 31.31
CA ASN A 148 -10.96 -45.03 30.03
C ASN A 148 -11.45 -43.81 29.23
N GLN A 149 -12.10 -42.84 29.88
CA GLN A 149 -12.52 -41.57 29.27
C GLN A 149 -11.31 -40.80 28.72
N ILE A 150 -10.26 -40.59 29.52
CA ILE A 150 -9.02 -39.93 29.10
C ILE A 150 -8.39 -40.66 27.91
N THR A 151 -8.29 -41.99 27.96
CA THR A 151 -7.69 -42.80 26.88
C THR A 151 -8.51 -42.70 25.58
N LYS A 152 -9.85 -42.65 25.67
CA LYS A 152 -10.73 -42.39 24.52
C LYS A 152 -10.48 -41.00 23.93
N ILE A 153 -10.40 -39.97 24.77
CA ILE A 153 -10.16 -38.57 24.35
C ILE A 153 -8.80 -38.43 23.66
N ILE A 154 -7.74 -39.03 24.22
CA ILE A 154 -6.41 -39.04 23.58
C ILE A 154 -6.48 -39.72 22.21
N LYS A 155 -7.19 -40.85 22.08
CA LYS A 155 -7.38 -41.54 20.80
C LYS A 155 -8.23 -40.74 19.80
N GLU A 156 -9.16 -39.90 20.28
CA GLU A 156 -10.01 -39.02 19.46
C GLU A 156 -9.23 -37.86 18.83
N TYR A 157 -8.28 -37.25 19.55
CA TYR A 157 -7.55 -36.04 19.10
C TYR A 157 -6.07 -36.26 18.75
N SER A 158 -5.55 -37.49 18.85
CA SER A 158 -4.18 -37.83 18.43
C SER A 158 -3.95 -37.79 16.91
N PRO A 159 -4.91 -38.13 16.02
CA PRO A 159 -4.71 -38.03 14.57
C PRO A 159 -4.43 -36.59 14.09
N GLU A 160 -5.04 -35.60 14.73
CA GLU A 160 -4.92 -34.17 14.42
C GLU A 160 -3.52 -33.61 14.72
N ALA A 161 -2.74 -34.29 15.58
CA ALA A 161 -1.36 -33.94 15.87
C ALA A 161 -0.37 -34.45 14.80
N ALA A 162 -0.82 -35.31 13.87
CA ALA A 162 0.00 -35.84 12.78
C ALA A 162 0.38 -34.76 11.75
N GLU A 163 1.32 -35.08 10.87
CA GLU A 163 1.77 -34.15 9.83
C GLU A 163 0.73 -33.91 8.74
N LEU A 164 0.89 -32.80 8.01
CA LEU A 164 0.01 -32.45 6.90
C LEU A 164 0.27 -33.42 5.74
N VAL A 165 -0.70 -34.31 5.50
CA VAL A 165 -0.71 -35.24 4.38
C VAL A 165 -1.88 -34.85 3.50
N ILE A 166 -1.60 -34.52 2.23
CA ILE A 166 -2.60 -34.10 1.27
C ILE A 166 -3.11 -35.31 0.50
N ASP A 167 -4.37 -35.63 0.73
CA ASP A 167 -5.11 -36.59 -0.05
C ASP A 167 -5.85 -35.85 -1.18
N LYS A 168 -5.18 -35.73 -2.34
CA LYS A 168 -5.75 -35.06 -3.53
C LYS A 168 -7.05 -35.72 -4.03
N SER A 169 -7.40 -36.94 -3.60
CA SER A 169 -8.68 -37.59 -3.95
C SER A 169 -9.88 -37.06 -3.16
N LYS A 170 -9.65 -36.32 -2.07
CA LYS A 170 -10.71 -35.77 -1.20
C LYS A 170 -10.97 -34.27 -1.38
N ILE A 171 -10.28 -33.63 -2.33
CA ILE A 171 -10.26 -32.18 -2.52
C ILE A 171 -11.00 -31.83 -3.81
N ASN A 172 -11.91 -30.85 -3.74
CA ASN A 172 -12.59 -30.36 -4.94
C ASN A 172 -11.72 -29.30 -5.63
N LEU A 173 -10.93 -29.74 -6.61
CA LEU A 173 -10.06 -28.86 -7.39
C LEU A 173 -10.88 -28.13 -8.46
N LYS A 174 -10.90 -26.79 -8.38
CA LYS A 174 -11.43 -25.94 -9.47
C LYS A 174 -10.70 -26.25 -10.78
N SER A 175 -11.39 -26.25 -11.90
CA SER A 175 -10.72 -26.30 -13.22
C SER A 175 -9.84 -25.08 -13.46
N LYS A 176 -8.89 -25.19 -14.39
CA LYS A 176 -8.08 -24.05 -14.83
C LYS A 176 -8.97 -22.93 -15.42
N ASP A 177 -10.04 -23.30 -16.12
CA ASP A 177 -11.01 -22.38 -16.70
C ASP A 177 -11.83 -21.64 -15.63
N GLU A 178 -12.26 -22.31 -14.56
CA GLU A 178 -12.91 -21.65 -13.41
C GLU A 178 -12.00 -20.60 -12.76
N ILE A 179 -10.72 -20.94 -12.53
CA ILE A 179 -9.73 -20.01 -11.95
C ILE A 179 -9.52 -18.83 -12.90
N LEU A 180 -9.25 -19.10 -14.19
CA LEU A 180 -9.00 -18.07 -15.19
C LEU A 180 -10.22 -17.15 -15.42
N ASN A 181 -11.44 -17.68 -15.35
CA ASN A 181 -12.66 -16.89 -15.48
C ASN A 181 -12.98 -16.10 -14.19
N GLY A 182 -12.67 -16.63 -13.01
CA GLY A 182 -12.70 -15.89 -11.75
C GLY A 182 -11.75 -14.68 -11.79
N LEU A 183 -10.52 -14.85 -12.27
CA LEU A 183 -9.54 -13.77 -12.42
C LEU A 183 -9.97 -12.69 -13.42
N LYS A 184 -10.65 -13.07 -14.51
CA LYS A 184 -11.24 -12.11 -15.45
C LYS A 184 -12.34 -11.28 -14.77
N ALA A 185 -13.23 -11.92 -14.01
CA ALA A 185 -14.29 -11.23 -13.27
C ALA A 185 -13.74 -10.30 -12.19
N GLU A 186 -12.75 -10.75 -11.40
CA GLU A 186 -12.05 -9.95 -10.38
C GLU A 186 -11.37 -8.70 -11.00
N LYS A 187 -10.71 -8.87 -12.16
CA LYS A 187 -10.09 -7.78 -12.94
C LYS A 187 -11.15 -6.81 -13.49
N GLU A 188 -12.31 -7.29 -13.91
CA GLU A 188 -13.42 -6.46 -14.41
C GLU A 188 -14.11 -5.67 -13.28
N GLU A 189 -14.36 -6.29 -12.13
CA GLU A 189 -14.92 -5.62 -10.94
C GLU A 189 -13.98 -4.52 -10.42
N LEU A 190 -12.68 -4.82 -10.29
CA LEU A 190 -11.68 -3.84 -9.89
C LEU A 190 -11.59 -2.66 -10.87
N SER A 191 -11.77 -2.93 -12.18
CA SER A 191 -11.83 -1.89 -13.21
C SER A 191 -13.07 -1.00 -13.06
N LYS A 192 -14.26 -1.59 -12.90
CA LYS A 192 -15.52 -0.85 -12.65
C LYS A 192 -15.42 0.04 -11.41
N LYS A 193 -14.93 -0.50 -10.30
CA LYS A 193 -14.73 0.21 -9.03
C LYS A 193 -13.72 1.35 -9.13
N LYS A 194 -12.68 1.20 -9.97
CA LYS A 194 -11.73 2.28 -10.29
C LYS A 194 -12.38 3.39 -11.10
N VAL A 195 -13.22 3.08 -12.09
CA VAL A 195 -13.99 4.06 -12.87
C VAL A 195 -15.00 4.80 -11.99
N GLU A 196 -15.75 4.09 -11.16
CA GLU A 196 -16.69 4.67 -10.20
C GLU A 196 -16.01 5.68 -9.25
N LEU A 197 -14.86 5.31 -8.68
CA LEU A 197 -14.07 6.20 -7.82
C LEU A 197 -13.49 7.41 -8.56
N LEU A 198 -13.17 7.29 -9.85
CA LEU A 198 -12.72 8.41 -10.68
C LEU A 198 -13.87 9.37 -11.01
N ASN A 199 -15.04 8.83 -11.40
CA ASN A 199 -16.24 9.62 -11.67
C ASN A 199 -16.66 10.41 -10.42
N LYS A 200 -16.72 9.76 -9.26
CA LYS A 200 -17.07 10.41 -7.98
C LYS A 200 -16.12 11.57 -7.64
N LYS A 201 -14.81 11.42 -7.90
CA LYS A 201 -13.84 12.51 -7.70
C LYS A 201 -14.06 13.67 -8.67
N GLN A 202 -14.41 13.39 -9.92
CA GLN A 202 -14.75 14.44 -10.89
C GLN A 202 -16.04 15.17 -10.53
N GLU A 203 -17.02 14.48 -9.94
CA GLU A 203 -18.24 15.08 -9.40
C GLU A 203 -17.94 15.95 -8.17
N GLU A 204 -17.13 15.46 -7.23
CA GLU A 204 -16.66 16.23 -6.05
C GLU A 204 -15.87 17.48 -6.45
N GLU A 205 -15.02 17.42 -7.48
CA GLU A 205 -14.29 18.58 -8.00
C GLU A 205 -15.18 19.58 -8.76
N LYS A 206 -16.16 19.11 -9.54
CA LYS A 206 -17.13 19.96 -10.24
C LYS A 206 -18.04 20.71 -9.27
N GLU A 207 -18.58 20.02 -8.27
CA GLU A 207 -19.38 20.60 -7.20
C GLU A 207 -18.60 21.69 -6.45
N LYS A 208 -17.35 21.38 -6.05
CA LYS A 208 -16.44 22.34 -5.42
C LYS A 208 -16.18 23.56 -6.31
N ASN A 209 -15.94 23.38 -7.61
CA ASN A 209 -15.73 24.49 -8.55
C ASN A 209 -17.01 25.35 -8.68
N SER A 210 -18.19 24.74 -8.79
CA SER A 210 -19.49 25.42 -8.86
C SER A 210 -19.73 26.32 -7.64
N GLN A 211 -19.52 25.78 -6.42
CA GLN A 211 -19.64 26.56 -5.18
C GLN A 211 -18.70 27.77 -5.15
N ILE A 212 -17.44 27.62 -5.58
CA ILE A 212 -16.47 28.72 -5.63
C ILE A 212 -16.86 29.74 -6.72
N TRP A 213 -17.44 29.31 -7.84
CA TRP A 213 -17.95 30.23 -8.86
C TRP A 213 -19.15 31.06 -8.34
N GLU A 214 -20.03 30.47 -7.54
CA GLU A 214 -21.11 31.20 -6.86
C GLU A 214 -20.57 32.20 -5.83
N GLU A 215 -19.60 31.82 -4.99
CA GLU A 215 -18.89 32.75 -4.10
C GLU A 215 -18.33 33.95 -4.89
N VAL A 216 -17.61 33.67 -5.97
CA VAL A 216 -16.95 34.68 -6.83
C VAL A 216 -17.95 35.61 -7.50
N CYS A 217 -19.07 35.09 -8.03
CA CYS A 217 -20.11 35.94 -8.62
C CYS A 217 -20.89 36.77 -7.59
N ASN A 218 -20.80 36.43 -6.30
CA ASN A 218 -21.28 37.25 -5.18
C ASN A 218 -20.18 38.16 -4.57
N GLY A 219 -19.00 38.24 -5.20
CA GLY A 219 -17.89 39.11 -4.76
C GLY A 219 -16.99 38.51 -3.67
N VAL A 220 -17.06 37.20 -3.41
CA VAL A 220 -16.23 36.50 -2.42
C VAL A 220 -15.09 35.76 -3.12
N PHE A 221 -13.88 36.32 -3.06
CA PHE A 221 -12.72 35.83 -3.83
C PHE A 221 -11.74 34.94 -3.05
N PHE A 222 -12.03 34.58 -1.79
CA PHE A 222 -11.08 33.88 -0.90
C PHE A 222 -10.62 32.51 -1.42
N ARG A 223 -11.44 31.80 -2.22
CA ARG A 223 -11.18 30.43 -2.69
C ARG A 223 -10.77 30.33 -4.17
N ILE A 224 -10.56 31.44 -4.88
CA ILE A 224 -10.25 31.43 -6.34
C ILE A 224 -9.04 30.55 -6.72
N ASN A 225 -8.04 30.47 -5.84
CA ASN A 225 -6.84 29.66 -6.06
C ASN A 225 -7.09 28.14 -5.94
N GLN A 226 -8.26 27.71 -5.48
CA GLN A 226 -8.65 26.30 -5.34
C GLN A 226 -9.33 25.74 -6.60
N LEU A 227 -9.61 26.57 -7.60
CA LEU A 227 -10.30 26.21 -8.84
C LEU A 227 -9.42 25.34 -9.75
N THR A 228 -9.98 24.23 -10.24
CA THR A 228 -9.34 23.36 -11.26
C THR A 228 -9.91 23.59 -12.66
N GLU A 229 -11.08 24.21 -12.76
CA GLU A 229 -11.80 24.58 -13.98
C GLU A 229 -12.48 25.96 -13.80
N ILE A 230 -12.77 26.67 -14.90
CA ILE A 230 -13.66 27.86 -14.94
C ILE A 230 -14.55 27.83 -16.19
N SER A 231 -15.80 28.28 -16.05
CA SER A 231 -16.71 28.51 -17.18
C SER A 231 -16.56 29.94 -17.73
N ALA A 232 -17.27 30.25 -18.83
CA ALA A 232 -17.32 31.62 -19.34
C ALA A 232 -17.97 32.58 -18.33
N GLU A 233 -19.02 32.14 -17.63
CA GLU A 233 -19.75 32.90 -16.62
C GLU A 233 -18.88 33.19 -15.39
N SER A 234 -18.15 32.19 -14.89
CA SER A 234 -17.27 32.40 -13.73
C SER A 234 -16.01 33.20 -14.10
N ALA A 235 -15.47 33.03 -15.31
CA ALA A 235 -14.44 33.91 -15.85
C ALA A 235 -14.91 35.37 -15.99
N ARG A 236 -16.18 35.60 -16.37
CA ARG A 236 -16.80 36.92 -16.41
C ARG A 236 -16.91 37.54 -15.01
N CYS A 237 -17.28 36.76 -13.99
CA CYS A 237 -17.27 37.21 -12.60
C CYS A 237 -15.83 37.52 -12.11
N LEU A 238 -14.86 36.64 -12.38
CA LEU A 238 -13.42 36.86 -12.08
C LEU A 238 -12.86 38.12 -12.75
N SER A 239 -13.38 38.54 -13.91
CA SER A 239 -12.96 39.79 -14.56
C SER A 239 -13.24 41.05 -13.72
N GLN A 240 -14.17 40.98 -12.76
CA GLN A 240 -14.53 42.07 -11.84
C GLN A 240 -13.67 42.10 -10.56
N TYR A 241 -12.78 41.12 -10.36
CA TYR A 241 -11.87 41.05 -9.22
C TYR A 241 -10.87 42.22 -9.26
N ASP A 242 -10.85 43.02 -8.20
CA ASP A 242 -10.21 44.34 -8.12
C ASP A 242 -8.73 44.32 -7.70
N ASP A 243 -8.29 43.24 -7.05
CA ASP A 243 -6.89 43.00 -6.68
C ASP A 243 -5.94 43.04 -7.89
N GLU A 244 -4.68 43.44 -7.64
CA GLU A 244 -3.65 43.45 -8.69
C GLU A 244 -3.17 42.05 -9.12
N THR A 245 -3.57 40.96 -8.43
CA THR A 245 -3.02 39.61 -8.64
C THR A 245 -4.10 38.52 -8.63
N LEU A 246 -4.31 37.89 -9.78
CA LEU A 246 -5.21 36.75 -9.96
C LEU A 246 -4.38 35.45 -10.10
N LYS A 247 -4.56 34.53 -9.14
CA LYS A 247 -3.84 33.24 -9.10
C LYS A 247 -4.79 32.08 -9.40
N LEU A 248 -4.61 31.50 -10.58
CA LEU A 248 -5.38 30.39 -11.13
C LEU A 248 -4.45 29.22 -11.49
N ASP A 249 -3.44 28.99 -10.64
CA ASP A 249 -2.36 28.01 -10.86
C ASP A 249 -2.79 26.54 -10.81
N ASN A 250 -4.01 26.26 -10.35
CA ASN A 250 -4.60 24.93 -10.35
C ASN A 250 -5.46 24.63 -11.61
N LEU A 251 -5.70 25.62 -12.48
CA LEU A 251 -6.36 25.38 -13.77
C LEU A 251 -5.46 24.55 -14.69
N THR A 252 -5.99 23.44 -15.20
CA THR A 252 -5.28 22.57 -16.15
C THR A 252 -5.61 22.89 -17.61
N THR A 253 -6.82 23.40 -17.86
CA THR A 253 -7.34 23.84 -19.17
C THR A 253 -7.95 25.24 -19.07
N LEU A 254 -8.11 25.92 -20.22
CA LEU A 254 -8.76 27.23 -20.31
C LEU A 254 -9.45 27.40 -21.68
N SER A 255 -10.78 27.52 -21.69
CA SER A 255 -11.55 27.70 -22.93
C SER A 255 -11.33 29.09 -23.55
N PRO A 256 -11.53 29.26 -24.87
CA PRO A 256 -11.43 30.56 -25.52
C PRO A 256 -12.38 31.61 -24.94
N GLU A 257 -13.59 31.22 -24.55
CA GLU A 257 -14.63 32.08 -24.00
C GLU A 257 -14.26 32.56 -22.58
N ALA A 258 -13.76 31.65 -21.75
CA ALA A 258 -13.21 32.00 -20.44
C ALA A 258 -11.99 32.92 -20.58
N ALA A 259 -11.10 32.65 -21.54
CA ALA A 259 -9.94 33.52 -21.82
C ALA A 259 -10.35 34.90 -22.35
N GLN A 260 -11.42 35.00 -23.15
CA GLN A 260 -11.97 36.26 -23.63
C GLN A 260 -12.51 37.12 -22.48
N HIS A 261 -13.16 36.51 -21.49
CA HIS A 261 -13.59 37.21 -20.28
C HIS A 261 -12.41 37.62 -19.38
N LEU A 262 -11.43 36.73 -19.16
CA LEU A 262 -10.21 37.06 -18.41
C LEU A 262 -9.37 38.16 -19.10
N ALA A 263 -9.42 38.29 -20.43
CA ALA A 263 -8.76 39.39 -21.15
C ALA A 263 -9.32 40.79 -20.78
N GLY A 264 -10.52 40.84 -20.21
CA GLY A 264 -11.16 42.04 -19.65
C GLY A 264 -10.83 42.32 -18.17
N TRP A 265 -10.16 41.41 -17.46
CA TRP A 265 -9.75 41.62 -16.06
C TRP A 265 -8.76 42.78 -15.94
N ASP A 266 -8.86 43.58 -14.89
CA ASP A 266 -8.25 44.91 -14.82
C ASP A 266 -7.02 45.02 -13.88
N GLY A 267 -6.60 43.93 -13.22
CA GLY A 267 -5.40 43.87 -12.36
C GLY A 267 -4.06 43.81 -13.12
N VAL A 268 -2.99 43.29 -12.51
CA VAL A 268 -1.62 43.33 -13.08
C VAL A 268 -1.02 41.95 -13.36
N HIS A 269 -1.07 41.02 -12.40
CA HIS A 269 -0.40 39.71 -12.48
C HIS A 269 -1.41 38.55 -12.60
N LEU A 270 -1.43 37.87 -13.75
CA LEU A 270 -2.24 36.67 -14.00
C LEU A 270 -1.36 35.42 -13.98
N TYR A 271 -1.57 34.55 -13.00
CA TYR A 271 -0.86 33.29 -12.85
C TYR A 271 -1.73 32.11 -13.32
N LEU A 272 -1.24 31.38 -14.32
CA LEU A 272 -1.88 30.24 -14.99
C LEU A 272 -0.85 29.09 -15.15
N ASN A 273 -0.05 28.82 -14.11
CA ASN A 273 1.06 27.86 -14.19
C ASN A 273 0.60 26.37 -14.13
N GLY A 274 -0.69 26.12 -13.95
CA GLY A 274 -1.28 24.79 -14.08
C GLY A 274 -1.39 24.34 -15.55
N LEU A 275 -1.74 25.26 -16.46
CA LEU A 275 -2.00 24.97 -17.87
C LEU A 275 -0.84 24.23 -18.55
N LYS A 276 -1.14 23.12 -19.22
CA LYS A 276 -0.14 22.30 -19.96
C LYS A 276 -0.16 22.54 -21.46
N GLU A 277 -1.31 22.95 -21.98
CA GLU A 277 -1.57 23.27 -23.37
C GLU A 277 -2.38 24.56 -23.50
N LEU A 278 -2.47 25.08 -24.73
CA LEU A 278 -3.30 26.23 -25.11
C LEU A 278 -3.81 26.00 -26.54
N SER A 279 -5.06 26.35 -26.82
CA SER A 279 -5.52 26.54 -28.19
C SER A 279 -4.99 27.88 -28.76
N PRO A 280 -4.91 28.03 -30.11
CA PRO A 280 -4.58 29.31 -30.73
C PRO A 280 -5.53 30.44 -30.32
N GLU A 281 -6.81 30.15 -30.11
CA GLU A 281 -7.86 31.10 -29.74
C GLU A 281 -7.68 31.57 -28.28
N THR A 282 -7.42 30.65 -27.34
CA THR A 282 -7.08 30.99 -25.96
C THR A 282 -5.77 31.80 -25.92
N ALA A 283 -4.75 31.42 -26.70
CA ALA A 283 -3.49 32.16 -26.80
C ALA A 283 -3.67 33.57 -27.40
N LYS A 284 -4.61 33.75 -28.34
CA LYS A 284 -5.00 35.06 -28.89
C LYS A 284 -5.61 35.96 -27.81
N TYR A 285 -6.63 35.49 -27.08
CA TYR A 285 -7.27 36.32 -26.05
C TYR A 285 -6.32 36.64 -24.89
N LEU A 286 -5.46 35.71 -24.47
CA LEU A 286 -4.40 36.00 -23.50
C LEU A 286 -3.38 37.04 -24.01
N ALA A 287 -3.15 37.14 -25.33
CA ALA A 287 -2.31 38.20 -25.90
C ALA A 287 -3.01 39.57 -25.99
N GLU A 288 -4.35 39.61 -25.89
CA GLU A 288 -5.16 40.85 -25.89
C GLU A 288 -5.31 41.48 -24.49
N LEU A 289 -4.83 40.82 -23.42
CA LEU A 289 -4.80 41.32 -22.03
C LEU A 289 -4.25 42.77 -21.94
N LYS A 290 -5.12 43.70 -21.52
CA LYS A 290 -4.86 45.15 -21.57
C LYS A 290 -4.01 45.64 -20.40
N SER A 291 -2.93 46.38 -20.69
CA SER A 291 -2.14 47.08 -19.65
C SER A 291 -2.88 48.30 -19.10
N LYS A 292 -3.00 48.40 -17.77
CA LYS A 292 -3.68 49.51 -17.08
C LYS A 292 -2.80 50.76 -17.06
N ARG A 293 -3.38 51.92 -17.38
CA ARG A 293 -2.70 53.23 -17.23
C ARG A 293 -2.94 53.72 -15.81
N VAL A 294 -1.91 53.64 -14.97
CA VAL A 294 -1.93 54.03 -13.56
C VAL A 294 -1.28 55.40 -13.40
N GLN A 295 -2.00 56.35 -12.80
CA GLN A 295 -1.40 57.60 -12.36
C GLN A 295 -0.72 57.36 -11.02
N LYS A 296 0.59 57.58 -10.94
CA LYS A 296 1.34 57.55 -9.68
C LYS A 296 1.90 58.93 -9.43
N CYS A 297 1.48 59.52 -8.32
CA CYS A 297 1.98 60.79 -7.83
C CYS A 297 3.03 60.53 -6.74
N THR A 298 4.13 61.27 -6.81
CA THR A 298 5.16 61.29 -5.76
C THR A 298 5.22 62.67 -5.12
N PRO A 299 5.47 62.77 -3.80
CA PRO A 299 5.68 64.07 -3.15
C PRO A 299 6.77 64.87 -3.87
N GLY A 300 6.40 66.03 -4.41
CA GLY A 300 7.28 66.87 -5.20
C GLY A 300 8.37 67.49 -4.34
N ARG A 301 9.55 67.72 -4.93
CA ARG A 301 10.75 68.15 -4.18
C ARG A 301 10.61 69.55 -3.54
N PHE A 302 9.68 70.35 -4.02
CA PHE A 302 9.22 71.61 -3.45
C PHE A 302 7.69 71.67 -3.57
N TRP A 303 6.97 71.60 -2.44
CA TRP A 303 5.53 71.91 -2.27
C TRP A 303 4.61 71.60 -3.46
N GLY A 304 4.41 70.32 -3.77
CA GLY A 304 3.47 69.85 -4.79
C GLY A 304 3.42 68.33 -4.89
N GLU A 305 2.65 67.81 -5.86
CA GLU A 305 2.63 66.38 -6.23
C GLU A 305 3.09 66.22 -7.69
N ASP A 306 4.19 65.49 -7.89
CA ASP A 306 4.68 65.13 -9.22
C ASP A 306 3.94 63.88 -9.71
N CYS A 307 2.84 64.07 -10.45
CA CYS A 307 2.02 63.01 -11.01
C CYS A 307 2.49 62.56 -12.40
N SER A 308 2.87 61.28 -12.54
CA SER A 308 3.22 60.65 -13.82
C SER A 308 2.28 59.48 -14.16
N PHE A 309 1.95 59.34 -15.44
CA PHE A 309 1.20 58.19 -15.95
C PHE A 309 2.15 57.04 -16.31
N TYR A 310 2.06 55.94 -15.56
CA TYR A 310 2.77 54.69 -15.83
C TYR A 310 1.82 53.70 -16.50
N TYR A 311 2.35 52.88 -17.41
CA TYR A 311 1.63 51.70 -17.91
C TYR A 311 2.07 50.49 -17.09
N ASN A 312 1.21 50.04 -16.16
CA ASN A 312 1.41 48.75 -15.49
C ASN A 312 1.23 47.67 -16.55
N SER A 313 2.37 47.19 -17.06
CA SER A 313 2.43 46.16 -18.08
C SER A 313 1.92 44.85 -17.47
N LYS A 314 0.86 44.27 -18.04
CA LYS A 314 0.33 42.97 -17.58
C LYS A 314 1.45 41.93 -17.46
N HIS A 315 1.45 41.15 -16.40
CA HIS A 315 2.35 40.02 -16.21
C HIS A 315 1.58 38.71 -16.34
N LEU A 316 1.93 37.89 -17.33
CA LEU A 316 1.29 36.61 -17.64
C LEU A 316 2.25 35.46 -17.35
N TYR A 317 1.91 34.60 -16.38
CA TYR A 317 2.75 33.46 -15.98
C TYR A 317 2.13 32.15 -16.48
N LEU A 318 2.80 31.55 -17.47
CA LEU A 318 2.41 30.31 -18.15
C LEU A 318 3.54 29.28 -18.04
N ASN A 319 4.19 29.20 -16.88
CA ASN A 319 5.30 28.26 -16.66
C ASN A 319 4.84 26.80 -16.53
N GLY A 320 3.54 26.51 -16.68
CA GLY A 320 3.03 25.15 -16.80
C GLY A 320 3.27 24.52 -18.18
N LEU A 321 3.44 25.36 -19.21
CA LEU A 321 3.58 24.93 -20.60
C LEU A 321 4.98 24.34 -20.86
N ILE A 322 4.99 23.20 -21.54
CA ILE A 322 6.20 22.45 -21.92
C ILE A 322 6.53 22.64 -23.41
N MET A 323 5.50 22.85 -24.23
CA MET A 323 5.57 23.06 -25.68
C MET A 323 4.63 24.20 -26.12
N LEU A 324 4.82 24.74 -27.31
CA LEU A 324 3.91 25.67 -27.97
C LEU A 324 3.72 25.31 -29.44
N SER A 325 2.50 25.49 -29.96
CA SER A 325 2.27 25.51 -31.41
C SER A 325 2.84 26.78 -32.05
N ARG A 326 3.03 26.75 -33.37
CA ARG A 326 3.47 27.91 -34.17
C ARG A 326 2.52 29.10 -34.00
N ASP A 327 1.21 28.85 -34.00
CA ASP A 327 0.21 29.90 -33.84
C ASP A 327 0.10 30.41 -32.39
N ASN A 328 0.27 29.55 -31.38
CA ASN A 328 0.35 30.00 -29.98
C ASN A 328 1.55 30.95 -29.81
N ALA A 329 2.73 30.59 -30.33
CA ALA A 329 3.90 31.46 -30.30
C ALA A 329 3.69 32.75 -31.10
N LYS A 330 2.99 32.70 -32.26
CA LYS A 330 2.61 33.87 -33.05
C LYS A 330 1.65 34.82 -32.32
N TYR A 331 0.65 34.32 -31.61
CA TYR A 331 -0.25 35.16 -30.81
C TYR A 331 0.45 35.71 -29.56
N LEU A 332 1.09 34.86 -28.76
CA LEU A 332 1.86 35.29 -27.59
C LEU A 332 3.01 36.24 -27.97
N SER A 333 3.51 36.20 -29.21
CA SER A 333 4.52 37.17 -29.69
C SER A 333 4.02 38.64 -29.64
N GLN A 334 2.71 38.86 -29.75
CA GLN A 334 2.08 40.18 -29.85
C GLN A 334 1.69 40.79 -28.49
N PHE A 335 1.69 40.01 -27.41
CA PHE A 335 1.26 40.44 -26.08
C PHE A 335 2.09 41.63 -25.56
N LYS A 336 1.47 42.76 -25.22
CA LYS A 336 2.22 43.99 -24.89
C LYS A 336 2.91 43.97 -23.51
N GLY A 337 2.55 43.02 -22.64
CA GLY A 337 3.07 42.88 -21.30
C GLY A 337 4.34 42.01 -21.17
N THR A 338 4.58 41.55 -19.94
CA THR A 338 5.66 40.62 -19.57
C THR A 338 5.13 39.19 -19.51
N ILE A 339 5.75 38.24 -20.22
CA ILE A 339 5.33 36.83 -20.26
C ILE A 339 6.40 35.92 -19.64
N SER A 340 5.96 34.92 -18.88
CA SER A 340 6.83 33.89 -18.27
C SER A 340 6.51 32.51 -18.80
N LEU A 341 7.51 31.86 -19.38
CA LEU A 341 7.45 30.58 -20.09
C LEU A 341 8.69 29.74 -19.73
N GLN A 342 9.00 29.64 -18.43
CA GLN A 342 10.29 29.16 -17.93
C GLN A 342 10.53 27.65 -18.10
N ASN A 343 9.48 26.86 -18.36
CA ASN A 343 9.56 25.40 -18.48
C ASN A 343 9.37 24.88 -19.93
N LEU A 344 9.38 25.76 -20.94
CA LEU A 344 9.40 25.32 -22.33
C LEU A 344 10.70 24.56 -22.63
N THR A 345 10.56 23.30 -23.06
CA THR A 345 11.69 22.41 -23.38
C THR A 345 11.76 22.12 -24.87
N ASP A 346 10.63 21.77 -25.49
CA ASP A 346 10.55 21.41 -26.91
C ASP A 346 9.83 22.47 -27.75
N LEU A 347 10.51 22.92 -28.80
CA LEU A 347 10.08 23.89 -29.80
C LEU A 347 10.92 23.70 -31.07
N SER A 348 10.26 23.72 -32.23
CA SER A 348 10.89 23.82 -33.55
C SER A 348 11.44 25.21 -33.84
N GLU A 349 12.46 25.32 -34.70
CA GLU A 349 13.08 26.62 -35.04
C GLU A 349 12.05 27.64 -35.59
N ASP A 350 11.11 27.18 -36.42
CA ASP A 350 9.99 27.97 -36.95
C ASP A 350 9.11 28.61 -35.86
N THR A 351 8.91 27.93 -34.74
CA THR A 351 8.15 28.43 -33.59
C THR A 351 9.01 29.37 -32.74
N VAL A 352 10.29 29.03 -32.55
CA VAL A 352 11.26 29.88 -31.84
C VAL A 352 11.44 31.23 -32.54
N VAL A 353 11.35 31.31 -33.88
CA VAL A 353 11.42 32.59 -34.63
C VAL A 353 10.33 33.60 -34.21
N PHE A 354 9.16 33.17 -33.72
CA PHE A 354 8.15 34.10 -33.18
C PHE A 354 8.51 34.62 -31.79
N LEU A 355 9.14 33.79 -30.95
CA LEU A 355 9.66 34.20 -29.65
C LEU A 355 10.93 35.06 -29.78
N ALA A 356 11.76 34.84 -30.81
CA ALA A 356 12.96 35.63 -31.09
C ALA A 356 12.64 37.10 -31.46
N LYS A 357 11.45 37.38 -32.04
CA LYS A 357 10.92 38.75 -32.25
C LYS A 357 10.58 39.48 -30.94
N ARG A 358 10.46 38.71 -29.86
CA ARG A 358 9.97 39.10 -28.53
C ARG A 358 11.02 39.09 -27.44
N ASP A 359 12.20 38.59 -27.74
CA ASP A 359 13.26 38.33 -26.77
C ASP A 359 13.93 39.66 -26.36
N ASP A 360 13.18 40.36 -25.53
CA ASP A 360 13.56 41.50 -24.72
C ASP A 360 13.41 41.14 -23.23
N ASN A 361 13.70 42.08 -22.34
CA ASN A 361 13.67 41.87 -20.88
C ASN A 361 12.27 41.52 -20.31
N ARG A 362 11.22 41.50 -21.14
CA ARG A 362 9.83 41.17 -20.78
C ARG A 362 9.44 39.72 -21.15
N THR A 363 10.31 38.94 -21.78
CA THR A 363 10.00 37.55 -22.19
C THR A 363 10.89 36.55 -21.43
N LYS A 364 10.39 35.99 -20.33
CA LYS A 364 11.16 35.07 -19.45
C LYS A 364 11.12 33.63 -19.98
N LEU A 365 12.10 33.29 -20.81
CA LEU A 365 12.30 31.95 -21.39
C LEU A 365 13.29 31.08 -20.60
N SER A 366 13.20 29.76 -20.79
CA SER A 366 14.18 28.77 -20.36
C SER A 366 15.55 28.95 -21.06
N ASN A 367 16.63 28.47 -20.44
CA ASN A 367 18.00 28.69 -20.95
C ASN A 367 18.24 27.97 -22.29
N ASN A 368 17.69 26.77 -22.45
CA ASN A 368 17.73 25.97 -23.67
C ASN A 368 16.98 26.62 -24.84
N ILE A 369 15.86 27.33 -24.61
CA ILE A 369 15.19 28.09 -25.67
C ILE A 369 15.93 29.39 -26.00
N LYS A 370 16.55 30.07 -25.02
CA LYS A 370 17.44 31.21 -25.29
C LYS A 370 18.64 30.83 -26.15
N GLN A 371 19.28 29.70 -25.86
CA GLN A 371 20.37 29.15 -26.69
C GLN A 371 19.92 28.91 -28.14
N LYS A 372 18.73 28.31 -28.36
CA LYS A 372 18.13 28.18 -29.71
C LYS A 372 17.90 29.54 -30.39
N ILE A 373 17.44 30.57 -29.67
CA ILE A 373 17.25 31.93 -30.20
C ILE A 373 18.60 32.52 -30.65
N ASP A 374 19.64 32.41 -29.82
CA ASP A 374 20.96 32.96 -30.12
C ASP A 374 21.69 32.21 -31.24
N GLU A 375 21.44 30.91 -31.42
CA GLU A 375 21.86 30.17 -32.61
C GLU A 375 21.14 30.66 -33.88
N ILE A 376 19.81 30.79 -33.84
CA ILE A 376 19.01 31.28 -34.98
C ILE A 376 19.43 32.71 -35.36
N ARG A 377 19.80 33.55 -34.39
CA ARG A 377 20.39 34.88 -34.61
C ARG A 377 21.77 34.82 -35.28
N LYS A 378 22.63 33.87 -34.94
CA LYS A 378 23.98 33.70 -35.54
C LYS A 378 23.95 33.12 -36.96
N ARG A 379 22.82 32.54 -37.39
CA ARG A 379 22.61 31.98 -38.74
C ARG A 379 21.93 32.99 -39.70
N ARG A 380 21.80 34.27 -39.32
CA ARG A 380 21.12 35.34 -40.07
C ARG A 380 22.00 36.59 -40.18
#